data_AF-A0A1Y3BQQ0-F1
#
_entry.id   AF-A0A1Y3BQQ0-F1
#
_cell.length_a   1.000
_cell.length_b   1.000
_cell.length_c   1.000
_cell.angle_alpha   90.00
_cell.angle_beta   90.00
_cell.angle_gamma   90.00
#
_symmetry.space_group_name_H-M   'P 1'
#
loop_
_entity.id
_entity.type
_entity.pdbx_description
1 polymer ?
#
loop_
_entity_poly.entity_id
_entity_poly.type
_entity_poly.pdbx_seq_one_letter_code
_entity_poly.pdbx_strand_id
1 'polypeptide(L)'
;MVVVFMEKKRQQTDKNRIKSIFKRASTFREYRSSSAASSSQKYSNSKNNNHNHNNQTNNNTQENNSWPFFSLERPFEEVLAKFYPDYALRDINANVSKCVEKVNKLLNRGSSIEELTEVIHDFYATMDNRFQTSPQYKDVNNVQFNQLIDQTEKILMNKLYANLFARVQSEEEERDLELQKKIRNLNWIMSNHLDIEINLRHPKVKDLMDQAITEISEVDSKQIPFEKLDAIVRCSKTIFEMLQIDNNAAISADQFLPALVFVIINANPPLLQSNIKFITRFSTPSRLMTGEAGYYFTNLCCATTFIEKISGESLNMSESDFQ
;
A
#
# COMPACT_ATOMS: atom_id res chain seq x y z
N MET A 1 17.95 -30.99 -34.21
CA MET A 1 18.51 -29.62 -34.09
C MET A 1 17.49 -28.51 -34.34
N VAL A 2 16.64 -28.61 -35.37
CA VAL A 2 15.61 -27.57 -35.68
C VAL A 2 14.52 -27.44 -34.60
N VAL A 3 14.11 -28.56 -33.98
CA VAL A 3 13.11 -28.58 -32.88
C VAL A 3 13.63 -27.87 -31.62
N VAL A 4 14.86 -28.16 -31.18
CA VAL A 4 15.50 -27.52 -30.02
C VAL A 4 15.73 -26.01 -30.24
N PHE A 5 15.99 -25.59 -31.48
CA PHE A 5 16.16 -24.18 -31.82
C PHE A 5 14.81 -23.43 -31.83
N MET A 6 13.74 -24.06 -32.30
CA MET A 6 12.36 -23.54 -32.25
C MET A 6 11.85 -23.41 -30.81
N GLU A 7 12.18 -24.37 -29.95
CA GLU A 7 11.79 -24.41 -28.54
C GLU A 7 12.51 -23.33 -27.71
N LYS A 8 13.80 -23.12 -27.97
CA LYS A 8 14.54 -21.95 -27.42
C LYS A 8 14.00 -20.62 -27.94
N LYS A 9 13.59 -20.54 -29.22
CA LYS A 9 12.99 -19.31 -29.78
C LYS A 9 11.63 -19.00 -29.17
N ARG A 10 10.83 -20.04 -28.87
CA ARG A 10 9.51 -19.96 -28.23
C ARG A 10 9.63 -19.51 -26.77
N GLN A 11 10.52 -20.15 -25.99
CA GLN A 11 10.84 -19.72 -24.62
C GLN A 11 11.37 -18.27 -24.53
N GLN A 12 12.14 -17.82 -25.54
CA GLN A 12 12.62 -16.43 -25.59
C GLN A 12 11.49 -15.44 -25.94
N THR A 13 10.55 -15.80 -26.81
CA THR A 13 9.37 -14.98 -27.12
C THR A 13 8.37 -14.91 -25.97
N ASP A 14 8.25 -15.99 -25.18
CA ASP A 14 7.32 -16.10 -24.06
C ASP A 14 7.82 -15.31 -22.83
N LYS A 15 9.13 -15.36 -22.52
CA LYS A 15 9.77 -14.45 -21.53
C LYS A 15 9.60 -12.97 -21.89
N ASN A 16 9.63 -12.63 -23.18
CA ASN A 16 9.41 -11.26 -23.63
C ASN A 16 7.95 -10.81 -23.50
N ARG A 17 6.99 -11.75 -23.48
CA ARG A 17 5.55 -11.48 -23.40
C ARG A 17 5.08 -11.27 -21.95
N ILE A 18 5.57 -12.06 -21.00
CA ILE A 18 5.36 -11.82 -19.56
C ILE A 18 5.98 -10.47 -19.16
N LYS A 19 7.21 -10.22 -19.60
CA LYS A 19 7.83 -8.88 -19.48
C LYS A 19 7.01 -7.80 -20.17
N SER A 20 6.29 -8.09 -21.26
CA SER A 20 5.42 -7.11 -21.93
C SER A 20 4.11 -6.82 -21.17
N ILE A 21 3.57 -7.76 -20.42
CA ILE A 21 2.39 -7.57 -19.55
C ILE A 21 2.78 -6.75 -18.33
N PHE A 22 3.90 -7.11 -17.69
CA PHE A 22 4.51 -6.30 -16.63
C PHE A 22 4.95 -4.92 -17.13
N LYS A 23 5.43 -4.82 -18.37
CA LYS A 23 5.76 -3.54 -19.04
C LYS A 23 4.53 -2.75 -19.49
N ARG A 24 3.38 -3.39 -19.74
CA ARG A 24 2.08 -2.74 -20.00
C ARG A 24 1.48 -2.17 -18.71
N ALA A 25 1.60 -2.91 -17.61
CA ALA A 25 1.31 -2.40 -16.27
C ALA A 25 2.23 -1.21 -15.92
N SER A 26 3.50 -1.24 -16.35
CA SER A 26 4.43 -0.11 -16.20
C SER A 26 4.19 1.05 -17.17
N THR A 27 3.53 0.87 -18.31
CA THR A 27 3.12 2.00 -19.20
C THR A 27 1.80 2.62 -18.75
N PHE A 28 0.91 1.85 -18.11
CA PHE A 28 -0.23 2.42 -17.38
C PHE A 28 0.24 3.27 -16.19
N ARG A 29 1.39 2.93 -15.60
CA ARG A 29 2.16 3.75 -14.64
C ARG A 29 2.66 5.08 -15.26
N GLU A 30 3.04 5.13 -16.54
CA GLU A 30 3.53 6.35 -17.22
C GLU A 30 2.44 7.40 -17.54
N TYR A 31 1.21 6.97 -17.84
CA TYR A 31 0.10 7.90 -18.08
C TYR A 31 -0.40 8.60 -16.80
N ARG A 32 -0.16 8.00 -15.62
CA ARG A 32 -0.41 8.63 -14.31
C ARG A 32 0.80 9.39 -13.76
N SER A 33 2.03 8.96 -14.09
CA SER A 33 3.26 9.61 -13.60
C SER A 33 3.70 10.82 -14.42
N SER A 34 3.16 11.03 -15.62
CA SER A 34 3.45 12.25 -16.40
C SER A 34 2.93 13.54 -15.73
N SER A 35 2.01 13.43 -14.78
CA SER A 35 1.61 14.53 -13.88
C SER A 35 2.47 14.65 -12.61
N ALA A 36 3.35 13.69 -12.33
CA ALA A 36 4.17 13.61 -11.11
C ALA A 36 5.70 13.66 -11.36
N ALA A 37 6.15 13.67 -12.62
CA ALA A 37 7.55 13.49 -12.99
C ALA A 37 8.47 14.72 -12.88
N SER A 38 8.07 15.81 -12.22
CA SER A 38 8.92 17.01 -12.09
C SER A 38 9.82 17.04 -10.85
N SER A 39 9.80 16.03 -9.96
CA SER A 39 10.49 16.13 -8.65
C SER A 39 11.57 15.07 -8.37
N SER A 40 11.98 14.24 -9.33
CA SER A 40 12.93 13.13 -9.08
C SER A 40 14.19 13.15 -9.93
N GLN A 41 14.88 14.29 -10.02
CA GLN A 41 16.25 14.37 -10.55
C GLN A 41 17.04 15.45 -9.82
N LYS A 42 17.73 15.08 -8.72
CA LYS A 42 18.92 15.78 -8.21
C LYS A 42 19.47 15.09 -6.95
N TYR A 43 20.01 13.88 -7.07
CA TYR A 43 21.00 13.40 -6.09
C TYR A 43 22.01 12.48 -6.78
N SER A 44 22.90 13.09 -7.56
CA SER A 44 24.21 12.52 -7.88
C SER A 44 25.12 13.64 -8.40
N ASN A 45 25.85 14.31 -7.50
CA ASN A 45 27.21 14.83 -7.74
C ASN A 45 27.71 15.65 -6.55
N SER A 46 28.76 15.16 -5.88
CA SER A 46 30.08 15.83 -5.85
C SER A 46 30.88 15.37 -4.62
N LYS A 47 32.06 14.78 -4.88
CA LYS A 47 33.14 14.58 -3.90
C LYS A 47 34.17 15.71 -4.07
N ASN A 48 34.85 16.01 -2.95
CA ASN A 48 36.14 16.69 -2.75
C ASN A 48 36.21 18.24 -2.72
N ASN A 49 36.55 18.79 -1.54
CA ASN A 49 37.93 19.23 -1.25
C ASN A 49 38.17 19.56 0.24
N ASN A 50 39.43 19.36 0.66
CA ASN A 50 40.10 19.49 1.96
C ASN A 50 39.98 20.86 2.69
N HIS A 51 40.01 20.91 4.05
CA HIS A 51 41.23 20.98 4.91
C HIS A 51 40.95 21.12 6.43
N ASN A 52 41.80 20.46 7.25
CA ASN A 52 42.26 20.64 8.66
C ASN A 52 41.55 21.66 9.58
N HIS A 53 41.24 21.41 10.87
CA HIS A 53 42.20 21.14 11.96
C HIS A 53 41.49 20.79 13.31
N ASN A 54 41.98 19.74 13.97
CA ASN A 54 42.20 19.44 15.41
C ASN A 54 41.22 19.85 16.54
N ASN A 55 40.55 18.80 17.03
CA ASN A 55 40.50 18.27 18.41
C ASN A 55 40.09 19.15 19.61
N GLN A 56 38.87 18.89 20.09
CA GLN A 56 38.63 18.53 21.50
C GLN A 56 37.34 17.69 21.64
N THR A 57 37.52 16.42 22.07
CA THR A 57 36.63 15.60 22.91
C THR A 57 35.11 15.67 22.73
N ASN A 58 34.54 14.67 22.03
CA ASN A 58 33.18 14.16 22.28
C ASN A 58 33.09 12.71 21.76
N ASN A 59 32.85 11.75 22.67
CA ASN A 59 32.54 10.35 22.35
C ASN A 59 31.13 10.07 22.88
N ASN A 60 30.19 9.41 22.21
CA ASN A 60 30.02 8.98 20.82
C ASN A 60 28.55 8.54 20.77
N THR A 61 27.64 9.37 20.26
CA THR A 61 26.29 8.92 19.89
C THR A 61 26.37 8.45 18.44
N GLN A 62 26.26 7.13 18.25
CA GLN A 62 25.98 6.55 16.94
C GLN A 62 24.62 7.08 16.47
N GLU A 63 24.62 8.05 15.57
CA GLU A 63 23.45 8.38 14.77
C GLU A 63 23.21 7.21 13.80
N ASN A 64 22.41 6.26 14.28
CA ASN A 64 21.65 5.37 13.43
C ASN A 64 20.80 6.23 12.48
N ASN A 65 21.02 6.11 11.17
CA ASN A 65 20.09 6.58 10.14
C ASN A 65 18.83 5.70 10.11
N SER A 66 18.14 5.64 11.25
CA SER A 66 16.79 5.13 11.39
C SER A 66 15.86 6.30 11.14
N TRP A 67 15.26 6.33 9.96
CA TRP A 67 14.14 7.23 9.69
C TRP A 67 13.01 6.87 10.66
N PRO A 68 12.49 7.82 11.46
CA PRO A 68 11.47 7.54 12.45
C PRO A 68 10.11 7.41 11.74
N PHE A 69 9.89 6.27 11.09
CA PHE A 69 8.55 5.75 10.89
C PHE A 69 8.12 5.22 12.27
N PHE A 70 7.40 6.05 13.03
CA PHE A 70 7.00 5.72 14.39
C PHE A 70 6.19 4.41 14.39
N SER A 71 6.81 3.35 14.92
CA SER A 71 6.10 2.22 15.50
C SER A 71 5.10 2.77 16.53
N LEU A 72 3.84 2.84 16.14
CA LEU A 72 2.74 3.19 17.03
C LEU A 72 2.15 1.91 17.63
N GLU A 73 2.96 1.24 18.46
CA GLU A 73 2.47 0.34 19.51
C GLU A 73 2.22 1.09 20.83
N ARG A 74 2.48 2.41 20.89
CA ARG A 74 2.04 3.24 22.02
C ARG A 74 0.63 3.75 21.80
N PRO A 75 -0.25 3.75 22.82
CA PRO A 75 -1.56 4.39 22.76
C PRO A 75 -1.36 5.86 22.39
N PHE A 76 -1.77 6.21 21.17
CA PHE A 76 -1.58 7.53 20.55
C PHE A 76 -2.19 8.68 21.38
N GLU A 77 -3.09 8.36 22.32
CA GLU A 77 -3.68 9.28 23.30
C GLU A 77 -2.63 9.92 24.24
N GLU A 78 -1.55 9.22 24.62
CA GLU A 78 -0.46 9.78 25.43
C GLU A 78 0.41 10.78 24.64
N VAL A 79 0.50 10.61 23.32
CA VAL A 79 1.20 11.55 22.42
C VAL A 79 0.34 12.78 22.17
N LEU A 80 -0.98 12.62 22.09
CA LEU A 80 -1.92 13.73 21.86
C LEU A 80 -1.90 14.79 22.96
N ALA A 81 -1.98 14.37 24.23
CA ALA A 81 -2.00 15.30 25.37
C ALA A 81 -0.68 16.08 25.54
N LYS A 82 0.40 15.61 24.93
CA LYS A 82 1.74 16.18 25.06
C LYS A 82 2.14 17.09 23.90
N PHE A 83 1.52 16.93 22.72
CA PHE A 83 1.93 17.60 21.49
C PHE A 83 0.84 18.44 20.82
N TYR A 84 -0.44 18.23 21.12
CA TYR A 84 -1.51 19.02 20.50
C TYR A 84 -2.23 19.90 21.53
N PRO A 85 -2.41 21.18 21.22
CA PRO A 85 -3.24 22.05 22.06
C PRO A 85 -4.72 21.62 21.96
N ASP A 86 -5.41 21.58 23.10
CA ASP A 86 -6.81 21.11 23.26
C ASP A 86 -7.80 21.70 22.24
N TYR A 87 -7.49 22.87 21.67
CA TYR A 87 -8.33 23.51 20.64
C TYR A 87 -8.38 22.71 19.33
N ALA A 88 -7.28 22.08 18.90
CA ALA A 88 -7.21 21.40 17.60
C ALA A 88 -8.13 20.18 17.58
N LEU A 89 -8.10 19.40 18.66
CA LEU A 89 -8.96 18.23 18.82
C LEU A 89 -10.44 18.63 18.92
N ARG A 90 -10.75 19.74 19.61
CA ARG A 90 -12.12 20.26 19.70
C ARG A 90 -12.64 20.74 18.34
N ASP A 91 -11.81 21.45 17.58
CA ASP A 91 -12.13 21.93 16.24
C ASP A 91 -12.37 20.76 15.27
N ILE A 92 -11.48 19.76 15.26
CA ILE A 92 -11.65 18.55 14.45
C ILE A 92 -12.95 17.84 14.85
N ASN A 93 -13.20 17.58 16.13
CA ASN A 93 -14.41 16.89 16.58
C ASN A 93 -15.70 17.62 16.20
N ALA A 94 -15.72 18.96 16.28
CA ALA A 94 -16.87 19.75 15.89
C ALA A 94 -17.15 19.63 14.39
N ASN A 95 -16.11 19.67 13.55
CA ASN A 95 -16.26 19.56 12.10
C ASN A 95 -16.58 18.12 11.66
N VAL A 96 -15.95 17.12 12.26
CA VAL A 96 -16.26 15.70 12.03
C VAL A 96 -17.71 15.41 12.39
N SER A 97 -18.22 15.93 13.51
CA SER A 97 -19.62 15.67 13.91
C SER A 97 -20.61 16.22 12.88
N LYS A 98 -20.37 17.40 12.31
CA LYS A 98 -21.17 17.96 11.21
C LYS A 98 -21.08 17.10 9.94
N CYS A 99 -19.89 16.60 9.61
CA CYS A 99 -19.70 15.71 8.47
C CYS A 99 -20.45 14.39 8.66
N VAL A 100 -20.32 13.77 9.83
CA VAL A 100 -21.02 12.52 10.20
C VAL A 100 -22.54 12.68 10.10
N GLU A 101 -23.10 13.79 10.57
CA GLU A 101 -24.53 14.07 10.39
C GLU A 101 -24.94 14.18 8.92
N LYS A 102 -24.11 14.83 8.09
CA LYS A 102 -24.36 14.95 6.64
C LYS A 102 -24.30 13.58 5.96
N VAL A 103 -23.30 12.76 6.27
CA VAL A 103 -23.14 11.41 5.74
C VAL A 103 -24.29 10.51 6.20
N ASN A 104 -24.67 10.53 7.47
CA ASN A 104 -25.80 9.74 7.98
C ASN A 104 -27.13 10.13 7.33
N LYS A 105 -27.35 11.42 7.04
CA LYS A 105 -28.52 11.87 6.28
C LYS A 105 -28.55 11.30 4.86
N LEU A 106 -27.40 11.19 4.20
CA LEU A 106 -27.29 10.59 2.86
C LEU A 106 -27.47 9.08 2.90
N LEU A 107 -26.89 8.40 3.90
CA LEU A 107 -27.11 6.97 4.14
C LEU A 107 -28.60 6.65 4.32
N ASN A 108 -29.31 7.43 5.14
CA ASN A 108 -30.75 7.25 5.37
C ASN A 108 -31.61 7.53 4.14
N ARG A 109 -31.10 8.30 3.17
CA ARG A 109 -31.77 8.58 1.90
C ARG A 109 -31.51 7.51 0.84
N GLY A 110 -30.63 6.55 1.11
CA GLY A 110 -30.20 5.55 0.13
C GLY A 110 -29.35 6.13 -1.00
N SER A 111 -28.60 7.20 -0.73
CA SER A 111 -27.64 7.79 -1.67
C SER A 111 -26.63 6.76 -2.20
N SER A 112 -26.10 7.01 -3.40
CA SER A 112 -25.04 6.18 -3.98
C SER A 112 -23.75 6.28 -3.15
N ILE A 113 -22.88 5.29 -3.28
CA ILE A 113 -21.59 5.31 -2.60
C ILE A 113 -20.66 6.39 -3.15
N GLU A 114 -20.83 6.77 -4.42
CA GLU A 114 -20.13 7.86 -5.07
C GLU A 114 -20.46 9.21 -4.40
N GLU A 115 -21.74 9.48 -4.12
CA GLU A 115 -22.15 10.70 -3.39
C GLU A 115 -21.55 10.75 -1.97
N LEU A 116 -21.51 9.60 -1.27
CA LEU A 116 -20.88 9.51 0.04
C LEU A 116 -19.38 9.79 -0.03
N THR A 117 -18.72 9.25 -1.05
CA THR A 117 -17.29 9.43 -1.32
C THR A 117 -16.97 10.89 -1.59
N GLU A 118 -17.74 11.57 -2.44
CA GLU A 118 -17.59 13.00 -2.74
C GLU A 118 -17.69 13.86 -1.48
N VAL A 119 -18.69 13.61 -0.63
CA VAL A 119 -18.86 14.37 0.62
C VAL A 119 -17.70 14.19 1.59
N ILE A 120 -17.12 12.99 1.65
CA ILE A 120 -15.95 12.70 2.49
C ILE A 120 -14.69 13.37 1.92
N HIS A 121 -14.48 13.32 0.61
CA HIS A 121 -13.35 13.99 -0.03
C HIS A 121 -13.42 15.51 0.08
N ASP A 122 -14.60 16.11 -0.12
CA ASP A 122 -14.84 17.54 0.10
C ASP A 122 -14.56 17.94 1.55
N PHE A 123 -14.89 17.06 2.50
CA PHE A 123 -14.58 17.28 3.90
C PHE A 123 -13.07 17.25 4.16
N TYR A 124 -12.32 16.29 3.62
CA TYR A 124 -10.86 16.28 3.73
C TYR A 124 -10.23 17.54 3.13
N ALA A 125 -10.68 17.96 1.94
CA ALA A 125 -10.19 19.19 1.31
C ALA A 125 -10.52 20.44 2.14
N THR A 126 -11.70 20.48 2.76
CA THR A 126 -12.09 21.59 3.65
C THR A 126 -11.21 21.63 4.90
N MET A 127 -10.93 20.48 5.51
CA MET A 127 -10.08 20.39 6.69
C MET A 127 -8.62 20.72 6.37
N ASP A 128 -8.09 20.24 5.25
CA ASP A 128 -6.73 20.54 4.79
C ASP A 128 -6.54 22.05 4.54
N ASN A 129 -7.46 22.68 3.80
CA ASN A 129 -7.46 24.14 3.61
C ASN A 129 -7.57 24.89 4.93
N ARG A 130 -8.38 24.40 5.88
CA ARG A 130 -8.54 25.01 7.20
C ARG A 130 -7.25 24.96 8.00
N PHE A 131 -6.53 23.83 7.98
CA PHE A 131 -5.26 23.69 8.67
C PHE A 131 -4.20 24.63 8.09
N GLN A 132 -4.16 24.80 6.77
CA GLN A 132 -3.17 25.67 6.11
C GLN A 132 -3.46 27.17 6.26
N THR A 133 -4.74 27.56 6.31
CA THR A 133 -5.15 28.98 6.28
C THR A 133 -5.47 29.58 7.64
N SER A 134 -5.86 28.78 8.63
CA SER A 134 -6.35 29.33 9.89
C SER A 134 -5.21 29.89 10.74
N PRO A 135 -5.36 31.11 11.31
CA PRO A 135 -4.36 31.71 12.18
C PRO A 135 -3.97 30.86 13.40
N GLN A 136 -4.85 29.94 13.78
CA GLN A 136 -4.69 29.03 14.91
C GLN A 136 -3.67 27.92 14.65
N TYR A 137 -3.27 27.67 13.39
CA TYR A 137 -2.29 26.65 13.04
C TYR A 137 -1.00 27.25 12.46
N LYS A 138 -0.72 28.53 12.72
CA LYS A 138 0.45 29.24 12.17
C LYS A 138 1.80 28.64 12.55
N ASP A 139 1.89 28.00 13.71
CA ASP A 139 3.13 27.40 14.22
C ASP A 139 3.28 25.92 13.86
N VAL A 140 2.35 25.37 13.08
CA VAL A 140 2.30 23.96 12.72
C VAL A 140 3.10 23.71 11.44
N ASN A 141 3.97 22.71 11.46
CA ASN A 141 4.78 22.35 10.31
C ASN A 141 4.04 21.38 9.35
N ASN A 142 4.57 21.19 8.14
CA ASN A 142 3.96 20.29 7.13
C ASN A 142 3.80 18.83 7.61
N VAL A 143 4.71 18.34 8.47
CA VAL A 143 4.63 16.99 9.02
C VAL A 143 3.46 16.87 10.00
N GLN A 144 3.25 17.89 10.83
CA GLN A 144 2.14 17.97 11.77
C GLN A 144 0.80 18.17 11.07
N PHE A 145 0.76 18.85 9.91
CA PHE A 145 -0.46 18.91 9.09
C PHE A 145 -0.91 17.53 8.61
N ASN A 146 0.02 16.70 8.12
CA ASN A 146 -0.31 15.32 7.75
C ASN A 146 -0.86 14.53 8.95
N GLN A 147 -0.27 14.69 10.13
CA GLN A 147 -0.75 14.05 11.36
C GLN A 147 -2.15 14.55 11.77
N LEU A 148 -2.48 15.83 11.57
CA LEU A 148 -3.82 16.37 11.84
C LEU A 148 -4.86 15.80 10.87
N ILE A 149 -4.49 15.60 9.61
CA ILE A 149 -5.33 14.92 8.63
C ILE A 149 -5.53 13.45 9.01
N ASP A 150 -4.48 12.75 9.45
CA ASP A 150 -4.58 11.38 9.98
C ASP A 150 -5.57 11.29 11.14
N GLN A 151 -5.52 12.25 12.07
CA GLN A 151 -6.47 12.30 13.18
C GLN A 151 -7.89 12.58 12.74
N THR A 152 -8.05 13.47 11.76
CA THR A 152 -9.35 13.76 11.18
C THR A 152 -9.96 12.51 10.54
N GLU A 153 -9.18 11.77 9.75
CA GLU A 153 -9.58 10.50 9.14
C GLU A 153 -9.89 9.44 10.21
N LYS A 154 -9.05 9.31 11.25
CA LYS A 154 -9.26 8.38 12.37
C LYS A 154 -10.59 8.62 13.09
N ILE A 155 -10.84 9.86 13.52
CA ILE A 155 -12.07 10.20 14.27
C ILE A 155 -13.30 10.04 13.38
N LEU A 156 -13.19 10.39 12.10
CA LEU A 156 -14.28 10.23 11.12
C LEU A 156 -14.61 8.74 10.91
N MET A 157 -13.61 7.91 10.64
CA MET A 157 -13.79 6.49 10.33
C MET A 157 -14.25 5.69 11.54
N ASN A 158 -13.79 6.02 12.76
CA ASN A 158 -14.31 5.39 13.98
C ASN A 158 -15.83 5.56 14.14
N LYS A 159 -16.43 6.60 13.56
CA LYS A 159 -17.88 6.84 13.61
C LYS A 159 -18.64 6.27 12.42
N LEU A 160 -18.01 6.17 11.25
CA LEU A 160 -18.68 5.86 9.98
C LEU A 160 -18.34 4.48 9.41
N TYR A 161 -17.26 3.83 9.88
CA TYR A 161 -16.73 2.60 9.29
C TYR A 161 -17.77 1.51 9.13
N ALA A 162 -18.54 1.18 10.18
CA ALA A 162 -19.52 0.11 10.13
C ALA A 162 -20.55 0.29 8.99
N ASN A 163 -21.03 1.52 8.79
CA ASN A 163 -22.02 1.82 7.76
C ASN A 163 -21.40 1.88 6.36
N LEU A 164 -20.24 2.53 6.23
CA LEU A 164 -19.56 2.69 4.95
C LEU A 164 -19.00 1.35 4.44
N PHE A 165 -18.38 0.57 5.31
CA PHE A 165 -17.83 -0.73 4.95
C PHE A 165 -18.92 -1.73 4.63
N ALA A 166 -20.04 -1.76 5.38
CA ALA A 166 -21.19 -2.59 5.01
C ALA A 166 -21.74 -2.26 3.61
N ARG A 167 -21.74 -0.97 3.23
CA ARG A 167 -22.15 -0.55 1.88
C ARG A 167 -21.18 -1.03 0.81
N VAL A 168 -19.87 -0.85 1.02
CA VAL A 168 -18.84 -1.38 0.12
C VAL A 168 -18.95 -2.89 0.00
N GLN A 169 -19.02 -3.59 1.13
CA GLN A 169 -19.09 -5.04 1.18
C GLN A 169 -20.31 -5.55 0.41
N SER A 170 -21.47 -4.89 0.52
CA SER A 170 -22.66 -5.28 -0.25
C SER A 170 -22.50 -5.19 -1.77
N GLU A 171 -21.65 -4.28 -2.27
CA GLU A 171 -21.39 -4.14 -3.72
C GLU A 171 -20.28 -5.09 -4.21
N GLU A 172 -19.38 -5.47 -3.31
CA GLU A 172 -18.14 -6.19 -3.64
C GLU A 172 -18.17 -7.67 -3.21
N GLU A 173 -19.21 -8.11 -2.50
CA GLU A 173 -19.35 -9.47 -1.95
C GLU A 173 -19.14 -10.56 -2.99
N GLU A 174 -19.74 -10.44 -4.17
CA GLU A 174 -19.58 -11.42 -5.25
C GLU A 174 -18.12 -11.53 -5.70
N ARG A 175 -17.45 -10.38 -5.90
CA ARG A 175 -16.05 -10.34 -6.33
C ARG A 175 -15.11 -10.85 -5.24
N ASP A 176 -15.40 -10.58 -3.97
CA ASP A 176 -14.66 -11.16 -2.86
C ASP A 176 -14.76 -12.69 -2.82
N LEU A 177 -15.97 -13.23 -3.00
CA LEU A 177 -16.20 -14.68 -3.04
C LEU A 177 -15.52 -15.33 -4.25
N GLU A 178 -15.61 -14.73 -5.43
CA GLU A 178 -14.94 -15.20 -6.64
C GLU A 178 -13.41 -15.20 -6.48
N LEU A 179 -12.85 -14.10 -5.98
CA LEU A 179 -11.41 -13.99 -5.75
C LEU A 179 -10.94 -15.02 -4.72
N GLN A 180 -11.65 -15.17 -3.61
CA GLN A 180 -11.30 -16.14 -2.56
C GLN A 180 -11.34 -17.58 -3.08
N LYS A 181 -12.37 -17.94 -3.86
CA LYS A 181 -12.45 -19.25 -4.53
C LYS A 181 -11.29 -19.45 -5.49
N LYS A 182 -10.97 -18.42 -6.28
CA LYS A 182 -9.88 -18.47 -7.25
C LYS A 182 -8.54 -18.64 -6.57
N ILE A 183 -8.23 -17.88 -5.51
CA ILE A 183 -7.02 -18.05 -4.70
C ILE A 183 -6.92 -19.47 -4.13
N ARG A 184 -8.02 -19.99 -3.56
CA ARG A 184 -8.03 -21.36 -3.02
C ARG A 184 -7.68 -22.42 -4.07
N ASN A 185 -8.13 -22.24 -5.31
CA ASN A 185 -7.80 -23.15 -6.41
C ASN A 185 -6.35 -23.02 -6.89
N LEU A 186 -5.65 -21.93 -6.54
CA LEU A 186 -4.26 -21.65 -6.92
C LEU A 186 -3.25 -22.04 -5.83
N ASN A 187 -3.69 -22.70 -4.74
CA ASN A 187 -2.82 -23.07 -3.62
C ASN A 187 -1.72 -24.10 -4.00
N TRP A 188 -1.80 -24.70 -5.19
CA TRP A 188 -0.75 -25.57 -5.73
C TRP A 188 0.42 -24.78 -6.35
N ILE A 189 0.30 -23.46 -6.52
CA ILE A 189 1.34 -22.62 -7.12
C ILE A 189 2.53 -22.51 -6.15
N MET A 190 3.70 -22.92 -6.65
CA MET A 190 4.98 -22.83 -5.95
C MET A 190 5.76 -21.59 -6.43
N SER A 191 6.75 -21.15 -5.65
CA SER A 191 7.56 -19.95 -5.95
C SER A 191 8.24 -20.00 -7.33
N ASN A 192 8.61 -21.20 -7.79
CA ASN A 192 9.23 -21.44 -9.09
C ASN A 192 8.30 -21.16 -10.29
N HIS A 193 6.97 -21.26 -10.13
CA HIS A 193 6.02 -20.98 -11.22
C HIS A 193 5.89 -19.49 -11.53
N LEU A 194 6.31 -18.63 -10.59
CA LEU A 194 6.25 -17.17 -10.70
C LEU A 194 7.63 -16.56 -10.97
N ASP A 195 8.63 -17.38 -11.35
CA ASP A 195 10.03 -16.99 -11.53
C ASP A 195 10.63 -16.30 -10.28
N ILE A 196 10.21 -16.74 -9.08
CA ILE A 196 10.67 -16.18 -7.80
C ILE A 196 11.85 -17.01 -7.27
N GLU A 197 13.04 -16.41 -7.24
CA GLU A 197 14.24 -17.00 -6.66
C GLU A 197 14.25 -16.81 -5.13
N ILE A 198 13.42 -17.57 -4.42
CA ILE A 198 13.37 -17.59 -2.95
C ILE A 198 13.60 -19.00 -2.43
N ASN A 199 14.55 -19.14 -1.50
CA ASN A 199 14.80 -20.39 -0.82
C ASN A 199 13.91 -20.55 0.42
N LEU A 200 12.70 -21.07 0.23
CA LEU A 200 11.73 -21.36 1.30
C LEU A 200 12.23 -22.36 2.36
N ARG A 201 13.37 -23.03 2.14
CA ARG A 201 14.01 -23.91 3.15
C ARG A 201 14.80 -23.13 4.18
N HIS A 202 15.15 -21.86 3.90
CA HIS A 202 15.85 -21.01 4.85
C HIS A 202 14.87 -20.57 5.96
N PRO A 203 15.14 -20.88 7.25
CA PRO A 203 14.21 -20.57 8.34
C PRO A 203 13.77 -19.10 8.37
N LYS A 204 14.70 -18.17 8.19
CA LYS A 204 14.41 -16.72 8.15
C LYS A 204 13.46 -16.31 7.01
N VAL A 205 13.56 -16.96 5.85
CA VAL A 205 12.67 -16.68 4.70
C VAL A 205 11.26 -17.15 5.02
N LYS A 206 11.14 -18.32 5.67
CA LYS A 206 9.85 -18.85 6.12
C LYS A 206 9.21 -17.93 7.17
N ASP A 207 9.98 -17.49 8.16
CA ASP A 207 9.48 -16.57 9.20
C ASP A 207 8.98 -15.26 8.58
N LEU A 208 9.71 -14.69 7.60
CA LEU A 208 9.29 -13.50 6.87
C LEU A 208 8.05 -13.75 5.98
N MET A 209 7.93 -14.94 5.39
CA MET A 209 6.73 -15.32 4.64
C MET A 209 5.50 -15.36 5.57
N ASP A 210 5.62 -16.01 6.72
CA ASP A 210 4.54 -16.09 7.72
C ASP A 210 4.18 -14.70 8.26
N GLN A 211 5.18 -13.82 8.44
CA GLN A 211 4.97 -12.42 8.80
C GLN A 211 4.23 -11.66 7.70
N ALA A 212 4.65 -11.77 6.43
CA ALA A 212 3.99 -11.10 5.31
C ALA A 212 2.55 -11.55 5.11
N ILE A 213 2.27 -12.85 5.32
CA ILE A 213 0.91 -13.43 5.32
C ILE A 213 0.07 -12.82 6.43
N THR A 214 0.62 -12.66 7.63
CA THR A 214 -0.07 -12.05 8.76
C THR A 214 -0.39 -10.59 8.47
N GLU A 215 0.60 -9.82 8.01
CA GLU A 215 0.48 -8.38 7.71
C GLU A 215 -0.56 -8.09 6.61
N ILE A 216 -0.63 -8.89 5.55
CA ILE A 216 -1.66 -8.70 4.51
C ILE A 216 -3.05 -9.10 5.01
N SER A 217 -3.14 -10.11 5.89
CA SER A 217 -4.40 -10.52 6.50
C SER A 217 -4.91 -9.50 7.51
N GLU A 218 -4.00 -8.77 8.18
CA GLU A 218 -4.35 -7.68 9.10
C GLU A 218 -5.08 -6.52 8.42
N VAL A 219 -5.00 -6.37 7.08
CA VAL A 219 -5.69 -5.30 6.36
C VAL A 219 -7.18 -5.28 6.69
N ASP A 220 -7.81 -6.44 6.77
CA ASP A 220 -9.24 -6.55 7.09
C ASP A 220 -9.55 -6.12 8.54
N SER A 221 -8.64 -6.41 9.48
CA SER A 221 -8.81 -6.10 10.91
C SER A 221 -8.81 -4.59 11.22
N LYS A 222 -8.25 -3.76 10.33
CA LYS A 222 -8.19 -2.30 10.54
C LYS A 222 -9.47 -1.63 10.06
N GLN A 223 -9.86 -0.53 10.68
CA GLN A 223 -11.08 0.20 10.29
C GLN A 223 -10.76 1.48 9.51
N ILE A 224 -9.54 1.99 9.65
CA ILE A 224 -9.15 3.29 9.13
C ILE A 224 -8.35 3.09 7.83
N PRO A 225 -8.65 3.80 6.73
CA PRO A 225 -7.97 3.62 5.44
C PRO A 225 -6.45 3.74 5.54
N PHE A 226 -5.92 4.72 6.27
CA PHE A 226 -4.46 4.81 6.43
C PHE A 226 -3.85 3.63 7.19
N GLU A 227 -4.51 3.09 8.22
CA GLU A 227 -4.00 1.93 8.96
C GLU A 227 -4.00 0.68 8.09
N LYS A 228 -4.99 0.55 7.19
CA LYS A 228 -5.01 -0.48 6.14
C LYS A 228 -3.84 -0.32 5.18
N LEU A 229 -3.56 0.90 4.73
CA LEU A 229 -2.39 1.21 3.88
C LEU A 229 -1.07 0.88 4.60
N ASP A 230 -0.95 1.19 5.89
CA ASP A 230 0.25 0.87 6.66
C ASP A 230 0.48 -0.64 6.76
N ALA A 231 -0.58 -1.44 6.90
CA ALA A 231 -0.45 -2.90 6.85
C ALA A 231 0.07 -3.39 5.49
N ILE A 232 -0.40 -2.80 4.39
CA ILE A 232 0.09 -3.10 3.03
C ILE A 232 1.57 -2.70 2.86
N VAL A 233 1.96 -1.55 3.43
CA VAL A 233 3.36 -1.07 3.42
C VAL A 233 4.26 -2.01 4.22
N ARG A 234 3.83 -2.45 5.41
CA ARG A 234 4.57 -3.44 6.23
C ARG A 234 4.77 -4.74 5.45
N CYS A 235 3.68 -5.31 4.92
CA CYS A 235 3.73 -6.51 4.08
C CYS A 235 4.74 -6.37 2.94
N SER A 236 4.72 -5.23 2.25
CA SER A 236 5.63 -4.97 1.14
C SER A 236 7.10 -4.91 1.58
N LYS A 237 7.38 -4.29 2.73
CA LYS A 237 8.73 -4.23 3.32
C LYS A 237 9.24 -5.61 3.72
N THR A 238 8.39 -6.41 4.36
CA THR A 238 8.69 -7.82 4.70
C THR A 238 9.00 -8.65 3.46
N ILE A 239 8.29 -8.43 2.34
CA ILE A 239 8.60 -9.06 1.05
C ILE A 239 9.97 -8.63 0.52
N PHE A 240 10.33 -7.35 0.60
CA PHE A 240 11.67 -6.90 0.21
C PHE A 240 12.77 -7.50 1.09
N GLU A 241 12.54 -7.60 2.40
CA GLU A 241 13.50 -8.25 3.30
C GLU A 241 13.68 -9.73 2.94
N MET A 242 12.58 -10.41 2.63
CA MET A 242 12.58 -11.82 2.21
C MET A 242 13.39 -12.01 0.92
N LEU A 243 13.18 -11.17 -0.08
CA LEU A 243 13.87 -11.21 -1.37
C LEU A 243 15.37 -10.85 -1.27
N GLN A 244 15.77 -10.10 -0.23
CA GLN A 244 17.15 -9.65 0.00
C GLN A 244 18.04 -10.72 0.64
N ILE A 245 17.44 -11.74 1.27
CA ILE A 245 18.23 -12.78 1.97
C ILE A 245 19.10 -13.57 0.99
N ASP A 246 18.54 -13.96 -0.16
CA ASP A 246 19.24 -14.75 -1.15
C ASP A 246 19.95 -13.88 -2.21
N ASN A 247 19.62 -12.58 -2.29
CA ASN A 247 20.16 -11.64 -3.26
C ASN A 247 21.05 -10.58 -2.60
N ASN A 248 22.36 -10.64 -2.88
CA ASN A 248 23.31 -9.58 -2.48
C ASN A 248 23.18 -8.27 -3.30
N ALA A 249 22.14 -8.14 -4.13
CA ALA A 249 21.92 -7.02 -5.03
C ALA A 249 20.60 -6.30 -4.72
N ALA A 250 20.49 -5.05 -5.15
CA ALA A 250 19.26 -4.28 -5.01
C ALA A 250 18.10 -4.98 -5.73
N ILE A 251 17.00 -5.23 -5.02
CA ILE A 251 15.81 -5.87 -5.56
C ILE A 251 15.18 -4.95 -6.60
N SER A 252 14.95 -5.49 -7.79
CA SER A 252 14.23 -4.76 -8.84
C SER A 252 12.72 -4.82 -8.60
N ALA A 253 11.99 -3.81 -9.08
CA ALA A 253 10.53 -3.83 -9.06
C ALA A 253 9.93 -5.05 -9.81
N ASP A 254 10.69 -5.63 -10.75
CA ASP A 254 10.31 -6.82 -11.51
C ASP A 254 10.29 -8.10 -10.66
N GLN A 255 11.02 -8.12 -9.53
CA GLN A 255 11.03 -9.24 -8.57
C GLN A 255 9.95 -9.09 -7.48
N PHE A 256 9.55 -7.86 -7.18
CA PHE A 256 8.59 -7.57 -6.11
C PHE A 256 7.17 -8.03 -6.44
N LEU A 257 6.65 -7.69 -7.63
CA LEU A 257 5.24 -7.95 -7.95
C LEU A 257 4.91 -9.46 -7.99
N PRO A 258 5.74 -10.34 -8.58
CA PRO A 258 5.53 -11.78 -8.50
C PRO A 258 5.56 -12.30 -7.05
N ALA A 259 6.48 -11.80 -6.22
CA ALA A 259 6.53 -12.15 -4.80
C ALA A 259 5.28 -11.71 -4.03
N LEU A 260 4.75 -10.52 -4.31
CA LEU A 260 3.49 -10.05 -3.74
C LEU A 260 2.30 -10.94 -4.17
N VAL A 261 2.23 -11.32 -5.44
CA VAL A 261 1.21 -12.27 -5.93
C VAL A 261 1.31 -13.60 -5.17
N PHE A 262 2.52 -14.13 -5.01
CA PHE A 262 2.76 -15.36 -4.27
C PHE A 262 2.30 -15.26 -2.81
N VAL A 263 2.62 -14.16 -2.10
CA VAL A 263 2.15 -13.92 -0.73
C VAL A 263 0.63 -13.86 -0.67
N ILE A 264 -0.05 -13.16 -1.58
CA ILE A 264 -1.52 -13.07 -1.60
C ILE A 264 -2.16 -14.44 -1.83
N ILE A 265 -1.59 -15.26 -2.74
CA ILE A 265 -2.10 -16.61 -3.00
C ILE A 265 -2.00 -17.48 -1.73
N ASN A 266 -0.87 -17.42 -1.03
CA ASN A 266 -0.66 -18.20 0.19
C ASN A 266 -1.48 -17.67 1.39
N ALA A 267 -1.66 -16.35 1.49
CA ALA A 267 -2.39 -15.73 2.58
C ALA A 267 -3.92 -15.88 2.43
N ASN A 268 -4.44 -15.79 1.21
CA ASN A 268 -5.87 -15.72 0.91
C ASN A 268 -6.62 -14.72 1.82
N PRO A 269 -6.22 -13.44 1.81
CA PRO A 269 -6.72 -12.45 2.75
C PRO A 269 -8.25 -12.26 2.61
N PRO A 270 -8.99 -12.18 3.72
CA PRO A 270 -10.44 -12.02 3.68
C PRO A 270 -10.84 -10.65 3.12
N LEU A 271 -11.95 -10.62 2.39
CA LEU A 271 -12.59 -9.40 1.90
C LEU A 271 -11.63 -8.45 1.14
N LEU A 272 -10.67 -9.02 0.40
CA LEU A 272 -9.60 -8.23 -0.23
C LEU A 272 -10.13 -7.18 -1.22
N GLN A 273 -11.16 -7.49 -2.00
CA GLN A 273 -11.79 -6.54 -2.94
C GLN A 273 -12.50 -5.43 -2.18
N SER A 274 -13.32 -5.77 -1.18
CA SER A 274 -13.98 -4.79 -0.32
C SER A 274 -12.96 -3.86 0.34
N ASN A 275 -11.84 -4.40 0.83
CA ASN A 275 -10.77 -3.63 1.46
C ASN A 275 -10.07 -2.68 0.46
N ILE A 276 -9.71 -3.16 -0.73
CA ILE A 276 -9.12 -2.33 -1.80
C ILE A 276 -10.08 -1.21 -2.18
N LYS A 277 -11.36 -1.53 -2.35
CA LYS A 277 -12.38 -0.57 -2.76
C LYS A 277 -12.68 0.46 -1.67
N PHE A 278 -12.70 0.03 -0.41
CA PHE A 278 -12.85 0.92 0.75
C PHE A 278 -11.70 1.92 0.84
N ILE A 279 -10.44 1.48 0.71
CA ILE A 279 -9.27 2.37 0.67
C ILE A 279 -9.39 3.34 -0.51
N THR A 280 -9.73 2.84 -1.70
CA THR A 280 -9.87 3.68 -2.91
C THR A 280 -10.92 4.78 -2.76
N ARG A 281 -12.01 4.51 -2.04
CA ARG A 281 -13.15 5.42 -1.89
C ARG A 281 -13.01 6.38 -0.71
N PHE A 282 -12.36 6.00 0.38
CA PHE A 282 -12.43 6.77 1.63
C PHE A 282 -11.08 7.23 2.19
N SER A 283 -9.97 6.83 1.56
CA SER A 283 -8.65 7.37 1.88
C SER A 283 -8.50 8.79 1.33
N THR A 284 -7.75 9.62 2.04
CA THR A 284 -7.34 10.93 1.53
C THR A 284 -6.65 10.81 0.16
N PRO A 285 -7.10 11.50 -0.91
CA PRO A 285 -6.58 11.31 -2.28
C PRO A 285 -5.08 11.55 -2.45
N SER A 286 -4.51 12.52 -1.73
CA SER A 286 -3.07 12.82 -1.78
C SER A 286 -2.19 11.61 -1.41
N ARG A 287 -2.68 10.75 -0.52
CA ARG A 287 -1.97 9.55 -0.05
C ARG A 287 -1.91 8.43 -1.09
N LEU A 288 -2.94 8.33 -1.91
CA LEU A 288 -3.00 7.33 -2.98
C LEU A 288 -2.21 7.81 -4.21
N MET A 289 -2.11 9.12 -4.42
CA MET A 289 -1.45 9.71 -5.59
C MET A 289 0.05 9.91 -5.40
N THR A 290 0.54 10.02 -4.16
CA THR A 290 1.95 10.33 -3.87
C THR A 290 2.50 9.46 -2.75
N GLY A 291 3.81 9.20 -2.79
CA GLY A 291 4.54 8.51 -1.73
C GLY A 291 4.58 6.98 -1.84
N GLU A 292 5.21 6.37 -0.84
CA GLU A 292 5.46 4.92 -0.75
C GLU A 292 4.15 4.11 -0.62
N ALA A 293 3.18 4.59 0.17
CA ALA A 293 1.89 3.92 0.37
C ALA A 293 1.09 3.77 -0.92
N GLY A 294 0.97 4.83 -1.73
CA GLY A 294 0.28 4.79 -3.02
C GLY A 294 0.95 3.83 -4.02
N TYR A 295 2.28 3.71 -3.97
CA TYR A 295 3.03 2.75 -4.78
C TYR A 295 2.68 1.30 -4.43
N TYR A 296 2.74 0.92 -3.15
CA TYR A 296 2.41 -0.45 -2.74
C TYR A 296 0.93 -0.77 -2.91
N PHE A 297 0.05 0.19 -2.63
CA PHE A 297 -1.37 0.03 -2.90
C PHE A 297 -1.66 -0.24 -4.39
N THR A 298 -0.99 0.50 -5.29
CA THR A 298 -1.12 0.24 -6.73
C THR A 298 -0.62 -1.16 -7.10
N ASN A 299 0.49 -1.63 -6.52
CA ASN A 299 0.98 -2.98 -6.75
C ASN A 299 0.00 -4.05 -6.22
N LEU A 300 -0.64 -3.82 -5.08
CA LEU A 300 -1.69 -4.71 -4.56
C LEU A 300 -2.88 -4.80 -5.52
N CYS A 301 -3.36 -3.67 -6.05
CA CYS A 301 -4.41 -3.65 -7.07
C CYS A 301 -4.00 -4.43 -8.32
N CYS A 302 -2.76 -4.25 -8.79
CA CYS A 302 -2.21 -4.98 -9.92
C CYS A 302 -2.13 -6.49 -9.66
N ALA A 303 -1.62 -6.88 -8.48
CA ALA A 303 -1.50 -8.29 -8.08
C ALA A 303 -2.89 -8.95 -7.98
N THR A 304 -3.86 -8.26 -7.40
CA THR A 304 -5.24 -8.76 -7.29
C THR A 304 -5.86 -8.96 -8.67
N THR A 305 -5.73 -7.96 -9.57
CA THR A 305 -6.22 -8.07 -10.95
C THR A 305 -5.51 -9.19 -11.73
N PHE A 306 -4.22 -9.41 -11.46
CA PHE A 306 -3.47 -10.51 -12.06
C PHE A 306 -4.02 -11.86 -11.61
N ILE A 307 -4.28 -12.05 -10.31
CA ILE A 307 -4.88 -13.27 -9.76
C ILE A 307 -6.26 -13.52 -10.36
N GLU A 308 -7.10 -12.49 -10.49
CA GLU A 308 -8.42 -12.59 -11.13
C GLU A 308 -8.34 -13.09 -12.58
N LYS A 309 -7.28 -12.72 -13.31
CA LYS A 309 -7.11 -13.01 -14.74
C LYS A 309 -6.14 -14.14 -15.02
N ILE A 310 -5.60 -14.78 -13.98
CA ILE A 310 -4.59 -15.82 -14.16
C ILE A 310 -5.17 -16.99 -14.96
N SER A 311 -4.37 -17.46 -15.91
CA SER A 311 -4.65 -18.55 -16.85
C SER A 311 -3.41 -19.45 -16.97
N GLY A 312 -3.56 -20.65 -17.53
CA GLY A 312 -2.41 -21.56 -17.77
C GLY A 312 -1.27 -20.89 -18.55
N GLU A 313 -1.61 -20.05 -19.54
CA GLU A 313 -0.63 -19.25 -20.30
C GLU A 313 0.15 -18.25 -19.42
N SER A 314 -0.46 -17.74 -18.35
CA SER A 314 0.18 -16.81 -17.41
C SER A 314 1.21 -17.50 -16.50
N LEU A 315 1.10 -18.83 -16.37
CA LEU A 315 1.94 -19.68 -15.51
C LEU A 315 2.89 -20.58 -16.33
N ASN A 316 3.06 -20.31 -17.62
CA ASN A 316 3.88 -21.11 -18.54
C ASN A 316 3.49 -22.61 -18.58
N MET A 317 2.21 -22.93 -18.42
CA MET A 317 1.68 -24.30 -18.50
C MET A 317 0.55 -24.42 -19.50
N SER A 318 0.30 -25.65 -19.97
CA SER A 318 -0.81 -25.90 -20.88
C SER A 318 -2.14 -25.75 -20.13
N GLU A 319 -3.20 -25.35 -20.83
CA GLU A 319 -4.53 -25.19 -20.21
C GLU A 319 -5.07 -26.51 -19.64
N SER A 320 -4.62 -27.65 -20.17
CA SER A 320 -4.89 -28.99 -19.63
C SER A 320 -4.12 -29.33 -18.35
N ASP A 321 -2.95 -28.73 -18.12
CA ASP A 321 -2.20 -28.92 -16.86
C ASP A 321 -2.69 -27.95 -15.76
N PHE A 322 -3.38 -26.88 -16.17
CA PHE A 322 -3.93 -25.85 -15.30
C PHE A 322 -5.35 -26.18 -14.78
N GLN A 323 -6.15 -26.95 -15.54
CA GLN A 323 -7.49 -27.42 -15.17
C GLN A 323 -7.45 -28.65 -14.26
#